data_AF-A0A519VKI0-F1
#
_entry.id   AF-A0A519VKI0-F1
#
_cell.length_a   1.000
_cell.length_b   1.000
_cell.length_c   1.000
_cell.angle_alpha   90.00
_cell.angle_beta   90.00
_cell.angle_gamma   90.00
#
_symmetry.space_group_name_H-M   'P 1'
#
loop_
_entity.id
_entity.type
_entity.pdbx_description
1 polymer ?
#
loop_
_entity_poly.entity_id
_entity_poly.type
_entity_poly.pdbx_seq_one_letter_code
_entity_poly.pdbx_strand_id
1 'polypeptide(L)'
;MQNLKKVMPLMALVLGMGLVFSQSAFKSTTAVRYKYLNNNETNINQPSSWQVITSSNEPSCDNGEQLPCVIEVDGSLSTFLINHPTAADILDAPEMKSSKSEL
;
A
#
# COMPACT_ATOMS: atom_id res chain seq x y z
N MET A 1 15.58 -11.90 54.86
CA MET A 1 15.12 -11.63 53.47
C MET A 1 15.63 -10.25 53.05
N GLN A 2 16.81 -10.15 52.44
CA GLN A 2 17.53 -8.87 52.22
C GLN A 2 17.81 -8.52 50.74
N ASN A 3 17.17 -9.18 49.77
CA ASN A 3 17.58 -9.08 48.36
C ASN A 3 16.66 -8.24 47.44
N LEU A 4 15.73 -7.43 47.98
CA LEU A 4 14.79 -6.66 47.15
C LEU A 4 15.26 -5.23 46.79
N LYS A 5 16.37 -4.74 47.38
CA LYS A 5 16.83 -3.35 47.20
C LYS A 5 17.66 -3.09 45.93
N LYS A 6 18.00 -4.12 45.14
CA LYS A 6 19.03 -4.00 44.07
C LYS A 6 18.50 -3.90 42.63
N VAL A 7 17.19 -3.97 42.43
CA VAL A 7 16.57 -4.02 41.08
C VAL A 7 15.87 -2.74 40.64
N MET A 8 15.87 -1.69 41.47
CA MET A 8 15.08 -0.48 41.20
C MET A 8 15.57 0.48 40.08
N PRO A 9 16.85 0.56 39.66
CA PRO A 9 17.21 1.51 38.61
C PRO A 9 17.13 0.93 37.19
N LEU A 10 16.97 -0.40 37.04
CA LEU A 10 17.07 -1.04 35.72
C LEU A 10 15.75 -0.98 34.92
N MET A 11 14.61 -0.86 35.59
CA MET A 11 13.30 -0.83 34.92
C MET A 11 12.97 0.53 34.27
N ALA A 12 13.59 1.62 34.75
CA ALA A 12 13.38 2.96 34.18
C ALA A 12 14.09 3.16 32.82
N LEU A 13 15.17 2.42 32.56
CA LEU A 13 15.93 2.51 31.30
C LEU A 13 15.21 1.82 30.13
N VAL A 14 14.42 0.78 30.41
CA VAL A 14 13.71 -0.01 29.38
C VAL A 14 12.46 0.71 28.87
N LEU A 15 11.84 1.58 29.70
CA LEU A 15 10.69 2.39 29.29
C LEU A 15 11.07 3.60 28.42
N GLY A 16 12.32 4.07 28.48
CA GLY A 16 12.81 5.20 27.68
C GLY A 16 13.14 4.84 26.22
N MET A 17 13.44 3.58 25.92
CA MET A 17 13.82 3.13 24.57
C MET A 17 12.68 2.47 23.77
N GLY A 18 11.48 2.36 24.35
CA GLY A 18 10.31 1.76 23.68
C GLY A 18 9.49 2.71 22.80
N LEU A 19 9.71 4.03 22.90
CA LEU A 19 8.87 5.03 22.23
C LEU A 19 9.46 5.58 20.91
N VAL A 20 10.63 5.11 20.48
CA VAL A 20 11.32 5.64 19.28
C VAL A 20 11.01 4.92 17.98
N PHE A 21 10.13 3.90 17.96
CA PHE A 21 9.83 3.13 16.75
C PHE A 21 8.53 3.50 16.02
N SER A 22 7.79 4.51 16.47
CA SER A 22 6.48 4.85 15.87
C SER A 22 6.51 6.05 14.93
N GLN A 23 7.66 6.42 14.38
CA GLN A 23 7.73 7.46 13.33
C GLN A 23 7.98 6.83 11.96
N SER A 24 6.98 6.12 11.45
CA SER A 24 6.95 5.71 10.04
C SER A 24 5.54 5.85 9.49
N ALA A 25 4.99 7.07 9.41
CA ALA A 25 3.70 7.25 8.73
C ALA A 25 3.33 8.67 8.29
N PHE A 26 4.26 9.63 8.19
CA PHE A 26 3.95 10.92 7.56
C PHE A 26 5.01 11.30 6.52
N LYS A 27 5.21 10.43 5.53
CA LYS A 27 5.64 10.94 4.23
C LYS A 27 4.40 11.51 3.57
N SER A 28 4.27 12.84 3.59
CA SER A 28 3.29 13.57 2.80
C SER A 28 3.68 13.53 1.32
N THR A 29 3.72 12.34 0.73
CA THR A 29 3.62 12.22 -0.72
C THR A 29 2.15 12.30 -1.06
N THR A 30 1.81 13.15 -2.02
CA THR A 30 0.49 13.12 -2.64
C THR A 30 0.35 11.78 -3.36
N ALA A 31 -0.31 10.81 -2.74
CA ALA A 31 -0.59 9.52 -3.36
C ALA A 31 -1.41 9.76 -4.65
N VAL A 32 -1.01 9.10 -5.74
CA VAL A 32 -1.66 9.24 -7.04
C VAL A 32 -2.50 8.01 -7.31
N ARG A 33 -3.76 8.24 -7.71
CA ARG A 33 -4.70 7.18 -8.07
C ARG A 33 -4.60 6.84 -9.55
N TYR A 34 -4.62 5.56 -9.87
CA TYR A 34 -4.56 5.05 -11.23
C TYR A 34 -5.69 4.05 -11.49
N LYS A 35 -6.32 4.17 -12.65
CA LYS A 35 -7.29 3.21 -13.21
C LYS A 35 -6.59 2.26 -14.15
N TYR A 36 -6.87 0.97 -14.05
CA TYR A 36 -6.51 0.04 -15.11
C TYR A 36 -7.44 0.19 -16.32
N LEU A 37 -6.87 0.31 -17.51
CA LEU A 37 -7.62 0.60 -18.74
C LEU A 37 -8.10 -0.65 -19.49
N ASN A 38 -7.41 -1.78 -19.31
CA ASN A 38 -7.74 -3.00 -20.04
C ASN A 38 -8.77 -3.83 -19.27
N ASN A 39 -9.38 -4.78 -19.98
CA ASN A 39 -10.31 -5.76 -19.39
C ASN A 39 -9.68 -7.15 -19.29
N ASN A 40 -8.35 -7.24 -19.40
CA ASN A 40 -7.59 -8.49 -19.26
C ASN A 40 -6.25 -8.25 -18.57
N GLU A 41 -5.55 -9.30 -18.13
CA GLU A 41 -4.25 -9.18 -17.44
C GLU A 41 -3.09 -8.74 -18.37
N THR A 42 -3.35 -8.56 -19.66
CA THR A 42 -2.29 -8.34 -20.64
C THR A 42 -1.63 -6.98 -20.39
N ASN A 43 -0.30 -7.00 -20.24
CA ASN A 43 0.50 -5.81 -19.97
C ASN A 43 0.07 -5.05 -18.71
N ILE A 44 -0.42 -5.75 -17.68
CA ILE A 44 -0.83 -5.11 -16.43
C ILE A 44 0.31 -4.41 -15.69
N ASN A 45 1.53 -4.89 -15.87
CA ASN A 45 2.76 -4.28 -15.39
C ASN A 45 3.27 -3.11 -16.25
N GLN A 46 2.59 -2.75 -17.34
CA GLN A 46 2.99 -1.62 -18.18
C GLN A 46 2.29 -0.34 -17.71
N PRO A 47 3.02 0.74 -17.39
CA PRO A 47 2.42 2.02 -16.97
C PRO A 47 1.43 2.59 -17.99
N SER A 48 1.60 2.29 -19.28
CA SER A 48 0.70 2.71 -20.37
C SER A 48 -0.70 2.09 -20.29
N SER A 49 -0.85 0.97 -19.58
CA SER A 49 -2.15 0.33 -19.32
C SER A 49 -2.93 0.99 -18.18
N TRP A 50 -2.39 2.06 -17.58
CA TRP A 50 -2.97 2.76 -16.44
C TRP A 50 -3.21 4.24 -16.74
N GLN A 51 -4.31 4.77 -16.22
CA GLN A 51 -4.68 6.18 -16.36
C GLN A 51 -4.80 6.87 -15.00
N VAL A 52 -4.22 8.06 -14.86
CA VAL A 52 -4.39 8.87 -13.63
C VAL A 52 -5.85 9.26 -13.45
N ILE A 53 -6.39 9.00 -12.25
CA ILE A 53 -7.73 9.42 -11.85
C ILE A 53 -7.62 10.66 -10.98
N THR A 54 -8.44 11.68 -11.28
CA THR A 54 -8.74 12.77 -10.35
C THR A 54 -10.10 12.53 -9.72
N SER A 55 -10.35 13.08 -8.54
CA SER A 55 -11.59 12.87 -7.75
C SER A 55 -12.90 13.15 -8.51
N SER A 56 -12.85 13.87 -9.63
CA SER A 56 -14.01 14.16 -10.48
C SER A 56 -14.33 13.06 -11.51
N ASN A 57 -13.47 12.04 -11.64
CA ASN A 57 -13.56 11.00 -12.68
C ASN A 57 -13.38 9.60 -12.09
N GLU A 58 -13.84 9.37 -10.85
CA GLU A 58 -13.71 8.07 -10.20
C GLU A 58 -14.59 7.03 -10.91
N PRO A 59 -14.00 6.01 -11.54
CA PRO A 59 -14.73 5.04 -12.33
C PRO A 59 -15.50 4.08 -11.43
N SER A 60 -16.68 3.64 -11.88
CA SER A 60 -17.33 2.48 -11.26
C SER A 60 -16.53 1.23 -11.57
N CYS A 61 -15.95 0.63 -10.55
CA CYS A 61 -15.37 -0.70 -10.62
C CYS A 61 -16.45 -1.70 -10.18
N ASP A 62 -16.80 -2.64 -11.05
CA ASP A 62 -17.62 -3.78 -10.67
C ASP A 62 -16.82 -4.62 -9.69
N ASN A 63 -17.23 -4.79 -8.43
CA ASN A 63 -16.44 -5.51 -7.42
C ASN A 63 -16.26 -7.00 -7.79
N GLY A 64 -15.27 -7.30 -8.62
CA GLY A 64 -14.93 -8.64 -9.09
C GLY A 64 -13.48 -8.93 -8.88
N GLU A 65 -13.13 -10.12 -8.41
CA GLU A 65 -11.79 -10.46 -7.93
C GLU A 65 -10.78 -10.81 -9.04
N GLN A 66 -11.10 -10.61 -10.32
CA GLN A 66 -10.21 -11.06 -11.41
C GLN A 66 -9.14 -10.05 -11.80
N LEU A 67 -9.39 -8.73 -11.73
CA LEU A 67 -8.42 -7.71 -12.13
C LEU A 67 -8.37 -6.54 -11.15
N PRO A 68 -7.22 -5.91 -10.93
CA PRO A 68 -7.17 -4.64 -10.22
C PRO A 68 -7.83 -3.55 -11.06
N CYS A 69 -8.71 -2.76 -10.44
CA CYS A 69 -9.41 -1.66 -11.11
C CYS A 69 -8.78 -0.32 -10.77
N VAL A 70 -8.57 -0.06 -9.48
CA VAL A 70 -7.98 1.18 -8.97
C VAL A 70 -6.89 0.86 -7.97
N ILE A 71 -5.74 1.48 -8.16
CA ILE A 71 -4.63 1.49 -7.21
C ILE A 71 -4.29 2.93 -6.80
N GLU A 72 -3.75 3.08 -5.60
CA GLU A 72 -3.27 4.35 -5.06
C GLU A 72 -1.82 4.18 -4.66
N VAL A 73 -0.92 4.82 -5.41
CA VAL A 73 0.52 4.63 -5.25
C VAL A 73 1.13 5.88 -4.63
N ASP A 74 1.86 5.69 -3.53
CA ASP A 74 2.76 6.69 -2.96
C ASP A 74 4.09 6.64 -3.73
N GLY A 75 4.22 7.46 -4.78
CA GLY A 75 5.43 7.58 -5.58
C GLY A 75 5.26 7.18 -7.05
N SER A 76 6.22 6.41 -7.59
CA SER A 76 6.27 6.08 -9.03
C SER A 76 5.46 4.81 -9.33
N LEU A 77 4.43 4.95 -10.18
CA LEU A 77 3.69 3.82 -10.73
C LEU A 77 4.60 2.75 -11.33
N SER A 78 5.62 3.15 -12.10
CA SER A 78 6.55 2.19 -12.73
C SER A 78 7.30 1.36 -11.69
N THR A 79 7.67 1.96 -10.55
CA THR A 79 8.36 1.23 -9.47
C THR A 79 7.42 0.24 -8.81
N PHE A 80 6.17 0.63 -8.57
CA PHE A 80 5.14 -0.27 -8.06
C PHE A 80 4.94 -1.47 -9.01
N LEU A 81 4.73 -1.24 -10.31
CA LEU A 81 4.49 -2.31 -11.28
C LEU A 81 5.69 -3.25 -11.51
N ILE A 82 6.92 -2.78 -11.26
CA ILE A 82 8.12 -3.65 -11.27
C ILE A 82 8.09 -4.63 -10.09
N ASN A 83 7.62 -4.19 -8.92
CA ASN A 83 7.52 -5.02 -7.72
C ASN A 83 6.25 -5.88 -7.69
N HIS A 84 5.23 -5.53 -8.49
CA HIS A 84 3.96 -6.24 -8.61
C HIS A 84 3.67 -6.57 -10.09
N PRO A 85 4.35 -7.57 -10.68
CA PRO A 85 4.29 -7.85 -12.11
C PRO A 85 2.99 -8.50 -12.59
N THR A 86 2.20 -9.12 -11.70
CA THR A 86 0.95 -9.80 -12.05
C THR A 86 -0.28 -9.15 -11.42
N ALA A 87 -1.48 -9.47 -11.94
CA ALA A 87 -2.72 -8.97 -11.35
C ALA A 87 -2.91 -9.46 -9.91
N ALA A 88 -2.56 -10.72 -9.63
CA ALA A 88 -2.60 -11.29 -8.28
C ALA A 88 -1.69 -10.51 -7.31
N ASP A 89 -0.47 -10.16 -7.74
CA ASP A 89 0.47 -9.39 -6.90
C ASP A 89 -0.06 -7.98 -6.59
N ILE A 90 -0.77 -7.38 -7.55
CA ILE A 90 -1.39 -6.05 -7.38
C ILE A 90 -2.65 -6.15 -6.50
N LEU A 91 -3.42 -7.23 -6.61
CA LEU A 91 -4.62 -7.46 -5.81
C LEU A 91 -4.31 -7.73 -4.32
N ASP A 92 -3.16 -8.35 -4.03
CA ASP A 92 -2.65 -8.57 -2.66
C ASP A 92 -1.98 -7.31 -2.07
N ALA A 93 -1.67 -6.32 -2.90
CA ALA A 93 -0.94 -5.12 -2.48
C ALA A 93 -1.80 -4.17 -1.63
N PRO A 94 -1.24 -3.52 -0.58
CA PRO A 94 -1.97 -2.54 0.22
C PRO A 94 -2.37 -1.26 -0.55
N GLU A 95 -1.76 -1.03 -1.71
CA GLU A 95 -2.07 0.05 -2.66
C GLU A 95 -3.37 -0.21 -3.45
N MET A 96 -3.88 -1.44 -3.44
CA MET A 96 -5.15 -1.82 -4.08
C MET A 96 -6.32 -1.13 -3.39
N LYS A 97 -7.19 -0.47 -4.16
CA LYS A 97 -8.42 0.17 -3.67
C LYS A 97 -9.69 -0.51 -4.14
N SER A 98 -9.69 -1.05 -5.36
CA SER A 98 -10.86 -1.73 -5.91
C SER A 98 -10.46 -2.67 -7.05
N SER A 99 -11.23 -3.74 -7.25
CA SER A 99 -11.06 -4.75 -8.30
C SER A 99 -12.22 -4.73 -9.30
N LYS A 100 -12.02 -5.34 -10.48
CA LYS A 100 -12.99 -5.48 -11.57
C LYS A 100 -13.08 -6.94 -12.07
N SER A 101 -14.29 -7.43 -12.35
CA SER A 101 -14.51 -8.70 -13.07
C SER A 101 -14.09 -8.62 -14.54
N GLU A 102 -13.50 -9.69 -15.07
CA GLU A 102 -13.40 -9.87 -16.53
C GLU A 102 -14.79 -10.20 -17.09
N LEU A 103 -15.12 -9.63 -18.26
CA LEU A 103 -16.43 -9.71 -18.90
C LEU A 103 -16.35 -10.56 -20.16
#